data_AF-A0A845RJT0-F1
#
_entry.id   AF-A0A845RJT0-F1
#
_cell.length_a   1.000
_cell.length_b   1.000
_cell.length_c   1.000
_cell.angle_alpha   90.00
_cell.angle_beta   90.00
_cell.angle_gamma   90.00
#
_symmetry.space_group_name_H-M   'P 1'
#
loop_
_entity.id
_entity.type
_entity.pdbx_description
1 polymer ?
#
loop_
_entity_poly.entity_id
_entity_poly.type
_entity_poly.pdbx_seq_one_letter_code
_entity_poly.pdbx_strand_id
1 'polypeptide(L)'
;MSKKPYSDARWWNNPMPRTPFCGYCKHFIGIVDGHVSCKAFDKIPRDIMHDYVVHDHPIEGDHGYQFEPKDPDNVPKLVPRNKLMPYD
;
A
#
# COMPACT_ATOMS: atom_id res chain seq x y z
N MET A 1 27.37 -22.73 -1.38
CA MET A 1 26.52 -22.77 -2.59
C MET A 1 26.26 -21.34 -3.05
N SER A 2 26.71 -20.96 -4.25
CA SER A 2 26.43 -19.62 -4.79
C SER A 2 24.95 -19.55 -5.13
N LYS A 3 24.20 -18.67 -4.46
CA LYS A 3 22.80 -18.40 -4.80
C LYS A 3 22.76 -17.85 -6.23
N LYS A 4 21.89 -18.39 -7.08
CA LYS A 4 21.68 -17.85 -8.44
C LYS A 4 21.22 -16.38 -8.30
N PRO A 5 21.75 -15.43 -9.10
CA PRO A 5 21.25 -14.07 -9.11
C PRO A 5 19.72 -14.06 -9.26
N TYR A 6 19.04 -13.16 -8.55
CA TYR A 6 17.58 -13.01 -8.61
C TYR A 6 16.76 -14.25 -8.19
N SER A 7 17.36 -15.26 -7.54
CA SER A 7 16.62 -16.46 -7.09
C SER A 7 15.79 -16.26 -5.82
N ASP A 8 15.97 -15.15 -5.12
CA ASP A 8 15.22 -14.83 -3.92
C ASP A 8 13.78 -14.39 -4.26
N ALA A 9 12.81 -14.83 -3.45
CA ALA A 9 11.39 -14.51 -3.60
C ALA A 9 11.12 -13.01 -3.74
N ARG A 10 11.94 -12.15 -3.13
CA ARG A 10 11.83 -10.68 -3.23
C ARG A 10 11.83 -10.15 -4.66
N TRP A 11 12.38 -10.89 -5.63
CA TRP A 11 12.45 -10.48 -7.03
C TRP A 11 11.20 -10.82 -7.84
N TRP A 12 10.37 -11.77 -7.37
CA TRP A 12 9.23 -12.31 -8.12
C TRP A 12 7.89 -12.12 -7.42
N ASN A 13 7.89 -12.08 -6.08
CA ASN A 13 6.67 -12.04 -5.27
C ASN A 13 6.15 -10.61 -5.04
N ASN A 14 7.00 -9.59 -5.23
CA ASN A 14 6.64 -8.16 -5.28
C ASN A 14 7.45 -7.48 -6.42
N PRO A 15 7.28 -7.91 -7.69
CA PRO A 15 8.13 -7.48 -8.77
C PRO A 15 7.80 -6.03 -9.15
N MET A 16 8.81 -5.15 -9.08
CA MET A 16 8.80 -3.72 -9.42
C MET A 16 8.30 -2.75 -8.34
N PRO A 17 8.83 -1.51 -8.31
CA PRO A 17 8.20 -0.42 -7.59
C PRO A 17 6.82 -0.15 -8.19
N ARG A 18 5.78 -0.32 -7.37
CA ARG A 18 4.42 0.07 -7.71
C ARG A 18 4.01 1.27 -6.86
N THR A 19 3.20 2.15 -7.43
CA THR A 19 2.53 3.21 -6.67
C THR A 19 1.65 2.56 -5.60
N PRO A 20 1.76 2.92 -4.32
CA PRO A 20 0.90 2.41 -3.26
C PRO A 20 -0.59 2.67 -3.57
N PHE A 21 -1.49 1.85 -3.04
CA PHE A 21 -2.94 2.01 -3.27
C PHE A 21 -3.46 3.38 -2.84
N CYS A 22 -2.83 4.01 -1.83
CA CYS A 22 -3.12 5.38 -1.43
C CYS A 22 -3.09 6.36 -2.60
N GLY A 23 -2.16 6.21 -3.55
CA GLY A 23 -2.04 7.09 -4.72
C GLY A 23 -3.25 7.04 -5.67
N TYR A 24 -4.06 5.99 -5.59
CA TYR A 24 -5.27 5.80 -6.39
C TYR A 24 -6.56 6.13 -5.61
N CYS A 25 -6.46 6.42 -4.31
CA CYS A 25 -7.60 6.70 -3.45
C CYS A 25 -7.99 8.19 -3.48
N LYS A 26 -9.29 8.49 -3.56
CA LYS A 26 -9.83 9.86 -3.55
C LYS A 26 -9.63 10.57 -2.21
N HIS A 27 -9.39 9.81 -1.13
CA HIS A 27 -9.20 10.33 0.23
C HIS A 27 -7.74 10.61 0.58
N PHE A 28 -6.82 10.29 -0.33
CA PHE A 28 -5.40 10.58 -0.18
C PHE A 28 -5.14 12.08 -0.36
N ILE A 29 -4.40 12.66 0.57
CA ILE A 29 -4.11 14.11 0.59
C ILE A 29 -2.73 14.38 -0.04
N GLY A 30 -1.76 13.49 0.19
CA GLY A 30 -0.37 13.66 -0.26
C GLY A 30 0.60 13.62 0.91
N ILE A 31 1.66 14.42 0.81
CA ILE A 31 2.64 14.62 1.89
C ILE A 31 2.31 15.93 2.60
N VAL A 32 2.03 15.87 3.90
CA VAL A 32 1.80 17.03 4.78
C VAL A 32 2.83 16.97 5.91
N ASP A 33 3.57 18.05 6.14
CA ASP A 33 4.63 18.14 7.16
C ASP A 33 5.65 16.97 7.13
N GLY A 34 5.96 16.47 5.93
CA GLY A 34 6.90 15.36 5.73
C GLY A 34 6.31 13.96 5.95
N HIS A 35 5.00 13.86 6.21
CA HIS A 35 4.30 12.59 6.43
C HIS A 35 3.25 12.33 5.35
N VAL A 36 3.08 11.05 4.98
CA VAL A 36 2.01 10.61 4.08
C VAL A 36 0.67 10.71 4.81
N SER A 37 -0.27 11.46 4.26
CA SER A 37 -1.54 11.79 4.93
C SER A 37 -2.75 11.47 4.07
N CYS A 38 -3.83 11.04 4.73
CA CYS A 38 -5.14 10.83 4.14
C CYS A 38 -6.24 11.26 5.13
N LYS A 39 -7.50 11.28 4.70
CA LYS A 39 -8.63 11.60 5.58
C LYS A 39 -8.99 10.49 6.58
N ALA A 40 -8.60 9.25 6.27
CA ALA A 40 -9.00 8.08 7.05
C ALA A 40 -8.26 8.01 8.38
N PHE A 41 -6.94 8.19 8.38
CA PHE A 41 -6.11 7.97 9.56
C PHE A 41 -5.34 9.23 9.95
N ASP A 42 -5.26 9.51 11.25
CA ASP A 42 -4.33 10.51 11.78
C ASP A 42 -2.87 10.14 11.46
N LYS A 43 -2.57 8.83 11.49
CA LYS A 43 -1.31 8.24 11.04
C LYS A 43 -1.60 6.92 10.34
N ILE A 44 -1.28 6.86 9.05
CA ILE A 44 -1.55 5.68 8.22
C ILE A 44 -0.77 4.47 8.78
N PRO A 45 -1.44 3.34 9.10
CA PRO A 45 -0.76 2.13 9.54
C PRO A 45 0.27 1.66 8.51
N ARG A 46 1.44 1.19 8.99
CA ARG A 46 2.54 0.76 8.12
C ARG A 46 2.09 -0.31 7.12
N ASP A 47 1.28 -1.25 7.56
CA ASP A 47 0.81 -2.36 6.73
C ASP A 47 -0.12 -1.90 5.60
N ILE A 48 -0.91 -0.86 5.83
CA ILE A 48 -1.74 -0.24 4.80
C ILE A 48 -0.87 0.60 3.85
N MET A 49 0.06 1.39 4.40
CA MET A 49 0.96 2.23 3.62
C MET A 49 1.86 1.43 2.66
N HIS A 50 2.23 0.21 3.03
CA HIS A 50 3.03 -0.71 2.20
C HIS A 50 2.18 -1.71 1.42
N ASP A 51 0.86 -1.54 1.37
CA ASP A 51 -0.09 -2.42 0.71
C ASP A 51 -0.05 -3.90 1.17
N TYR A 52 0.43 -4.20 2.37
CA TYR A 52 0.29 -5.54 2.97
C TYR A 52 -1.15 -5.84 3.36
N VAL A 53 -1.91 -4.79 3.68
CA VAL A 53 -3.34 -4.82 3.91
C VAL A 53 -3.99 -3.80 2.99
N VAL A 54 -4.99 -4.23 2.23
CA VAL A 54 -5.80 -3.33 1.40
C VAL A 54 -6.83 -2.68 2.31
N HIS A 55 -6.97 -1.35 2.23
CA HIS A 55 -7.97 -0.59 2.99
C HIS A 55 -9.32 -0.55 2.26
N ASP A 56 -9.86 -1.71 1.87
CA ASP A 56 -11.14 -1.87 1.16
C ASP A 56 -12.30 -2.29 2.07
N HIS A 57 -12.05 -2.34 3.37
CA HIS A 57 -12.99 -2.68 4.42
C HIS A 57 -12.74 -1.80 5.65
N PRO A 58 -13.70 -1.71 6.59
CA PRO A 58 -13.51 -0.96 7.83
C PRO A 58 -12.28 -1.46 8.60
N ILE A 59 -11.38 -0.55 8.95
CA ILE A 59 -10.21 -0.82 9.78
C ILE A 59 -10.23 0.15 10.98
N GLU A 60 -9.81 -0.32 12.15
CA GLU A 60 -9.76 0.49 13.36
C GLU A 60 -8.98 1.80 13.12
N GLY A 61 -9.61 2.93 13.46
CA GLY A 61 -9.02 4.26 13.30
C GLY A 61 -9.16 4.88 11.91
N ASP A 62 -9.91 4.28 10.98
CA ASP A 62 -10.11 4.80 9.62
C ASP A 62 -11.17 5.92 9.48
N HIS A 63 -11.76 6.31 10.61
CA HIS A 63 -12.81 7.33 10.70
C HIS A 63 -13.99 7.13 9.73
N GLY A 64 -14.25 5.87 9.32
CA GLY A 64 -15.32 5.51 8.40
C GLY A 64 -15.01 5.74 6.93
N TYR A 65 -13.77 6.13 6.59
CA TYR A 65 -13.31 6.22 5.21
C TYR A 65 -12.66 4.91 4.78
N GLN A 66 -12.99 4.45 3.58
CA GLN A 66 -12.38 3.26 2.96
C GLN A 66 -11.84 3.63 1.59
N PHE A 67 -11.13 2.71 0.95
CA PHE A 67 -10.63 2.91 -0.41
C PHE A 67 -11.77 3.22 -1.35
N GLU A 68 -11.71 4.40 -1.95
CA GLU A 68 -12.59 4.79 -3.02
C GLU A 68 -11.72 5.36 -4.15
N PRO A 69 -11.83 4.83 -5.38
CA PRO A 69 -10.93 5.22 -6.45
C PRO A 69 -11.13 6.69 -6.83
N LYS A 70 -10.02 7.40 -7.08
CA LYS A 70 -10.06 8.76 -7.63
C LYS A 70 -10.50 8.77 -9.10
N ASP A 71 -10.14 7.72 -9.83
CA ASP A 71 -10.49 7.48 -11.23
C ASP A 71 -11.02 6.04 -11.37
N PRO A 72 -12.36 5.84 -11.50
CA PRO A 72 -12.96 4.51 -11.62
C PRO A 72 -12.51 3.73 -12.86
N ASP A 73 -12.06 4.40 -13.92
CA ASP A 73 -11.63 3.75 -15.16
C ASP A 73 -10.15 3.29 -15.10
N ASN A 74 -9.40 3.75 -14.09
CA ASN A 74 -7.96 3.50 -13.94
C ASN A 74 -7.61 2.99 -12.53
N VAL A 75 -8.40 2.04 -12.03
CA VAL A 75 -8.17 1.41 -10.72
C VAL A 75 -7.23 0.21 -10.89
N PRO A 76 -6.09 0.16 -10.19
CA PRO A 76 -5.24 -1.02 -10.21
C PRO A 76 -5.94 -2.18 -9.51
N LYS A 77 -5.55 -3.41 -9.85
CA LYS A 77 -5.99 -4.58 -9.09
C LYS A 77 -5.41 -4.50 -7.67
N LEU A 78 -6.30 -4.44 -6.67
CA LEU A 78 -5.93 -4.33 -5.25
C LEU A 78 -5.40 -5.67 -4.70
N VAL A 79 -4.22 -6.08 -5.14
CA VAL A 79 -3.54 -7.29 -4.66
C VAL A 79 -2.55 -6.93 -3.55
N PRO A 80 -2.73 -7.43 -2.32
CA PRO A 80 -1.79 -7.19 -1.22
C PRO A 80 -0.36 -7.63 -1.58
N ARG A 81 0.63 -6.94 -1.04
CA ARG A 81 2.04 -7.35 -1.11
C ARG A 81 2.32 -8.46 -0.11
N ASN A 82 3.34 -9.25 -0.42
CA ASN A 82 3.88 -10.20 0.55
C ASN A 82 4.90 -9.52 1.46
N LYS A 83 4.82 -9.72 2.78
CA LYS A 83 5.90 -9.38 3.73
C LYS A 83 7.01 -10.42 3.60
N LEU A 84 8.10 -10.08 2.91
CA LEU A 84 9.16 -11.03 2.55
C LEU A 84 10.48 -10.72 3.27
N MET A 85 10.70 -9.46 3.64
CA MET A 85 11.89 -9.00 4.32
C MET A 85 11.62 -8.84 5.82
N PRO A 86 12.63 -9.07 6.68
CA PRO A 86 12.47 -8.93 8.13
C PRO A 86 12.26 -7.48 8.60
N TYR A 87 12.45 -6.50 7.71
CA TYR A 87 12.24 -5.08 7.95
C TYR A 87 10.99 -4.53 7.25
N ASP A 88 10.18 -5.40 6.65
CA ASP A 88 8.86 -5.07 6.12
C ASP A 88 7.86 -4.76 7.26
#